data_AF-A0AAD5K916-F1
#
_entry.id   AF-A0AAD5K916-F1
#
_cell.length_a   1.000
_cell.length_b   1.000
_cell.length_c   1.000
_cell.angle_alpha   90.00
_cell.angle_beta   90.00
_cell.angle_gamma   90.00
#
_symmetry.space_group_name_H-M   'P 1'
#
loop_
_entity.id
_entity.type
_entity.pdbx_description
1 polymer ?
#
loop_
_entity_poly.entity_id
_entity_poly.type
_entity_poly.pdbx_seq_one_letter_code
_entity_poly.pdbx_strand_id
1 'polypeptide(L)'
;MQAIGNKMDRLEQLDISRCRSVTDYGVELLFSNVNKSNKNIRLKKLAVQGCPSIGEHSTTLIERKLGLTTPLFTKYLTMNHFL
;
A
#
# COMPACT_ATOMS: atom_id res chain seq x y z
N MET A 1 4.84 -9.34 3.62
CA MET A 1 4.08 -8.28 4.35
C MET A 1 2.94 -8.78 5.21
N GLN A 2 2.61 -10.08 5.19
CA GLN A 2 1.54 -10.66 6.00
C GLN A 2 1.61 -10.29 7.50
N ALA A 3 2.81 -10.26 8.09
CA ALA A 3 2.98 -9.84 9.49
C ALA A 3 2.45 -8.42 9.76
N ILE A 4 2.66 -7.48 8.83
CA ILE A 4 2.16 -6.10 8.93
C ILE A 4 0.64 -6.10 8.87
N GLY A 5 0.04 -6.71 7.84
CA GLY A 5 -1.43 -6.80 7.71
C GLY A 5 -2.09 -7.47 8.92
N ASN A 6 -1.41 -8.45 9.52
CA ASN A 6 -1.94 -9.25 10.63
C ASN A 6 -1.81 -8.59 11.99
N LYS A 7 -0.73 -7.84 12.25
CA LYS A 7 -0.42 -7.35 13.60
C LYS A 7 -0.60 -5.85 13.76
N MET A 8 -0.48 -5.08 12.69
CA MET A 8 -0.42 -3.62 12.76
C MET A 8 -1.80 -2.98 12.52
N ASP A 9 -2.70 -3.14 13.48
CA ASP A 9 -4.08 -2.61 13.45
C ASP A 9 -4.18 -1.08 13.58
N ARG A 10 -3.17 -0.45 14.19
CA ARG A 10 -3.09 1.01 14.40
C ARG A 10 -2.18 1.74 13.42
N LEU A 11 -1.53 1.04 12.49
CA LEU A 11 -0.59 1.65 11.57
C LEU A 11 -1.34 2.54 10.56
N GLU A 12 -1.08 3.84 10.59
CA GLU A 12 -1.71 4.80 9.69
C GLU A 12 -0.87 5.13 8.45
N GLN A 13 0.46 4.98 8.54
CA GLN A 13 1.40 5.31 7.47
C GLN A 13 2.48 4.23 7.37
N LEU A 14 2.79 3.79 6.16
CA LEU A 14 3.84 2.83 5.87
C LEU A 14 4.64 3.30 4.66
N ASP A 15 5.95 3.46 4.82
CA ASP A 15 6.87 3.71 3.71
C ASP A 15 7.74 2.46 3.50
N ILE A 16 7.61 1.88 2.30
CA ILE A 16 8.37 0.72 1.81
C ILE A 16 8.96 1.05 0.44
N SER A 17 9.25 2.32 0.21
CA SER A 17 9.81 2.79 -1.03
C SER A 17 11.21 2.23 -1.28
N ARG A 18 11.53 2.03 -2.56
CA ARG A 18 12.81 1.50 -3.05
C ARG A 18 13.14 0.11 -2.50
N CYS A 19 12.17 -0.58 -1.89
CA CYS A 19 12.35 -1.96 -1.45
C CYS A 19 12.26 -2.91 -2.66
N ARG A 20 13.42 -3.39 -3.10
CA ARG A 20 13.56 -4.22 -4.32
C ARG A 20 12.86 -5.58 -4.25
N SER A 21 12.63 -6.10 -3.06
CA SER A 21 12.00 -7.41 -2.84
C SER A 21 10.49 -7.33 -2.65
N VAL A 22 9.90 -6.15 -2.75
CA VAL A 22 8.45 -5.98 -2.64
C VAL A 22 7.81 -6.26 -3.99
N THR A 23 6.85 -7.17 -3.97
CA THR A 23 6.06 -7.60 -5.13
C THR A 23 4.59 -7.29 -4.95
N ASP A 24 3.81 -7.40 -6.02
CA ASP A 24 2.35 -7.26 -5.97
C ASP A 24 1.69 -8.19 -4.96
N TYR A 25 2.10 -9.45 -4.94
CA TYR A 25 1.65 -10.43 -3.95
C TYR A 25 1.97 -9.99 -2.50
N GLY A 26 3.12 -9.34 -2.31
CA GLY A 26 3.46 -8.74 -1.02
C GLY A 26 2.45 -7.67 -0.60
N VAL A 27 2.07 -6.79 -1.51
CA VAL A 27 1.07 -5.73 -1.26
C VAL A 27 -0.31 -6.32 -0.99
N GLU A 28 -0.73 -7.35 -1.72
CA GLU A 28 -2.00 -8.05 -1.47
C GLU A 28 -2.09 -8.61 -0.04
N LEU A 29 -0.99 -9.21 0.44
CA LEU A 29 -0.89 -9.73 1.81
C LEU A 29 -0.99 -8.64 2.89
N LEU A 30 -0.79 -7.36 2.54
CA LEU A 30 -1.04 -6.25 3.48
C LEU A 30 -2.55 -6.10 3.77
N PHE A 31 -3.40 -6.40 2.79
CA PHE A 31 -4.85 -6.19 2.85
C PHE A 31 -5.67 -7.48 2.95
N SER A 32 -5.03 -8.66 2.92
CA SER A 32 -5.69 -9.97 2.83
C SER A 32 -6.61 -10.29 4.03
N ASN A 33 -6.39 -9.66 5.18
CA ASN A 33 -7.13 -9.94 6.41
C ASN A 33 -8.21 -8.91 6.77
N VAL A 34 -8.37 -7.85 5.96
CA VAL A 34 -9.38 -6.80 6.21
C VAL A 34 -10.80 -7.37 6.17
N ASN A 35 -11.03 -8.46 5.42
CA ASN A 35 -12.36 -9.06 5.25
C ASN A 35 -12.63 -10.25 6.18
N LYS A 36 -11.65 -10.76 6.94
CA LYS A 36 -11.76 -12.04 7.65
C LYS A 36 -12.03 -11.93 9.15
N SER A 37 -11.83 -10.77 9.77
CA SER A 37 -11.77 -10.69 11.24
C SER A 37 -12.43 -9.46 11.86
N ASN A 38 -13.37 -8.78 11.17
CA ASN A 38 -13.87 -7.45 11.56
C ASN A 38 -12.74 -6.44 11.82
N LYS A 39 -11.54 -6.73 11.31
CA LYS A 39 -10.32 -6.00 11.55
C LYS A 39 -10.21 -4.93 10.48
N ASN A 40 -10.47 -3.69 10.86
CA ASN A 40 -10.30 -2.58 9.96
C ASN A 40 -8.83 -2.12 10.00
N ILE A 41 -8.14 -2.21 8.86
CA ILE A 41 -6.79 -1.65 8.76
C ILE A 41 -6.93 -0.12 8.78
N ARG A 42 -6.21 0.55 9.68
CA ARG A 42 -6.24 2.02 9.79
C ARG A 42 -5.24 2.73 8.88
N LEU A 43 -4.63 1.98 7.95
CA LEU A 43 -3.65 2.51 7.03
C LEU A 43 -4.32 3.55 6.14
N LYS A 44 -3.74 4.75 6.10
CA LYS A 44 -4.20 5.90 5.31
C LYS A 44 -3.18 6.28 4.24
N LYS A 45 -1.90 5.96 4.45
CA LYS A 45 -0.81 6.28 3.53
C LYS A 45 0.11 5.07 3.34
N LEU A 46 0.40 4.75 2.09
CA LEU A 46 1.34 3.72 1.70
C LEU A 46 2.25 4.24 0.59
N ALA A 47 3.55 4.27 0.84
CA ALA A 47 4.57 4.68 -0.12
C ALA A 47 5.27 3.43 -0.69
N VAL A 48 5.17 3.21 -2.00
CA VAL A 48 5.75 2.07 -2.73
C VAL A 48 6.60 2.51 -3.94
N GLN A 49 7.00 3.78 -3.99
CA GLN A 49 7.78 4.33 -5.09
C GLN A 49 9.14 3.64 -5.23
N GLY A 50 9.56 3.37 -6.47
CA GLY A 50 10.85 2.73 -6.73
C GLY A 50 10.91 1.24 -6.37
N CYS A 51 9.76 0.60 -6.11
CA CYS A 51 9.66 -0.86 -6.01
C CYS A 51 9.48 -1.46 -7.43
N PRO A 52 10.51 -2.10 -8.01
CA PRO A 52 10.50 -2.49 -9.43
C PRO A 52 9.54 -3.64 -9.74
N SER A 53 9.10 -4.38 -8.72
CA SER A 53 8.20 -5.54 -8.86
C SER A 53 6.76 -5.23 -8.41
N ILE A 54 6.42 -3.95 -8.26
CA ILE A 54 5.05 -3.47 -8.07
C ILE A 54 4.52 -2.97 -9.42
N GLY A 55 3.41 -3.54 -9.87
CA GLY A 55 2.71 -3.18 -11.10
C GLY A 55 1.36 -2.51 -10.86
N GLU A 56 0.60 -2.34 -11.96
CA GLU A 56 -0.71 -1.68 -11.97
C GLU A 56 -1.76 -2.37 -11.07
N HIS A 57 -1.63 -3.68 -10.87
CA HIS A 57 -2.49 -4.41 -9.95
C HIS A 57 -2.37 -3.83 -8.53
N SER A 58 -1.16 -3.73 -7.98
CA SER A 58 -1.00 -3.18 -6.64
C SER A 58 -1.48 -1.75 -6.53
N THR A 59 -1.24 -0.91 -7.53
CA THR A 59 -1.65 0.49 -7.47
C THR A 59 -3.16 0.62 -7.39
N THR A 60 -3.90 -0.10 -8.24
CA THR A 60 -5.36 -0.14 -8.19
C THR A 60 -5.90 -0.76 -6.90
N LEU A 61 -5.25 -1.81 -6.38
CA LEU A 61 -5.61 -2.40 -5.09
C LEU A 61 -5.46 -1.40 -3.94
N ILE A 62 -4.34 -0.68 -3.90
CA ILE A 62 -4.03 0.34 -2.89
C ILE A 62 -5.07 1.46 -2.96
N GLU A 63 -5.39 1.97 -4.15
CA GLU A 63 -6.40 3.01 -4.34
C GLU A 63 -7.77 2.58 -3.79
N ARG A 64 -8.21 1.37 -4.14
CA ARG A 64 -9.50 0.82 -3.66
C ARG A 64 -9.50 0.60 -2.15
N LYS A 65 -8.41 0.09 -1.57
CA LYS A 65 -8.35 -0.25 -0.14
C LYS A 65 -8.14 0.97 0.75
N LEU A 66 -7.44 1.99 0.27
CA LEU A 66 -7.22 3.24 1.01
C LEU A 66 -8.31 4.28 0.74
N GLY A 67 -9.29 3.99 -0.13
CA GLY A 67 -10.37 4.92 -0.46
C GLY A 67 -9.89 6.15 -1.21
N LEU A 68 -8.80 6.04 -1.97
CA LEU A 68 -8.28 7.11 -2.82
C LEU A 68 -9.11 7.17 -4.11
N THR A 69 -10.40 7.50 -4.00
CA THR A 69 -11.38 7.44 -5.11
C THR A 69 -11.36 8.67 -6.03
N THR A 70 -10.20 9.27 -6.25
CA THR A 70 -10.05 10.33 -7.27
C THR A 70 -9.03 9.89 -8.32
N PRO A 71 -9.28 10.05 -9.63
CA PRO A 71 -8.33 9.75 -10.71
C PRO A 71 -7.05 10.61 -10.71
N LEU A 72 -6.69 11.24 -9.59
CA LEU A 72 -5.75 12.35 -9.53
C LEU A 72 -4.33 11.96 -9.06
N PHE A 73 -4.07 10.70 -8.67
CA PHE A 73 -2.88 10.40 -7.85
C PHE A 73 -1.98 9.24 -8.33
N THR A 74 -1.96 8.91 -9.62
CA THR A 74 -0.72 8.39 -10.25
C THR A 74 0.46 9.37 -10.10
N LYS A 75 0.22 10.59 -9.60
CA LYS A 75 1.25 11.58 -9.25
C LYS A 75 1.87 11.47 -7.84
N TYR A 76 1.38 10.60 -6.94
CA TYR A 76 1.95 10.49 -5.58
C TYR A 76 2.61 9.15 -5.26
N LEU A 77 2.58 8.24 -6.23
CA LEU A 77 3.71 7.31 -6.41
C LEU A 77 4.96 8.05 -6.96
N THR A 78 4.86 9.34 -7.31
CA THR A 78 5.89 10.12 -8.02
C THR A 78 6.26 11.49 -7.44
N MET A 79 5.70 11.97 -6.32
CA MET A 79 6.04 13.30 -5.77
C MET A 79 6.65 13.25 -4.38
N ASN A 80 7.96 13.00 -4.35
CA ASN A 80 8.91 13.67 -3.46
C ASN A 80 10.25 13.82 -4.22
N HIS A 81 10.25 14.75 -5.17
CA HIS A 81 11.45 15.46 -5.59
C HIS A 81 11.05 16.94 -5.62
N PHE A 82 11.01 17.56 -4.44
CA PHE A 82 11.30 18.98 -4.34
C PHE A 82 12.68 19.07 -3.69
N LEU A 83 13.58 19.71 -4.44
CA LEU A 83 15.06 19.74 -4.34
C LEU A 83 15.74 18.56 -5.03
#